data_AF-A0A8T3V3J1-F1
#
_entry.id   AF-A0A8T3V3J1-F1
#
_cell.length_a   1.000
_cell.length_b   1.000
_cell.length_c   1.000
_cell.angle_alpha   90.00
_cell.angle_beta   90.00
_cell.angle_gamma   90.00
#
_symmetry.space_group_name_H-M   'P 1'
#
loop_
_entity.id
_entity.type
_entity.pdbx_description
1 polymer ?
#
loop_
_entity_poly.entity_id
_entity_poly.type
_entity_poly.pdbx_seq_one_letter_code
_entity_poly.pdbx_strand_id
1 'polypeptide(L)'
;MSFENTKQSIFTGTELDYEEIVEIPEGYEKAELKDFEDGTLLRGRPQMSSVTSYTFDYDGEEKTVNRFKLYIFQDEDQLYIEINVNLKNDGDDHKDIRKGSVLFDFITSILELENAGSVGRSNIVRNVNLAEYREFVNRLSEMTIQVKEKTGTYVYYSFIVKDVQV
;
A
#
# COMPACT_ATOMS: atom_id res chain seq x y z
N MET A 1 -25.90 8.55 -33.43
CA MET A 1 -24.91 7.69 -34.13
C MET A 1 -23.82 7.38 -33.12
N SER A 2 -23.89 6.21 -32.51
CA SER A 2 -22.89 5.71 -31.57
C SER A 2 -21.81 4.97 -32.37
N PHE A 3 -20.56 5.37 -32.18
CA PHE A 3 -19.42 4.60 -32.71
C PHE A 3 -19.20 3.41 -31.79
N GLU A 4 -19.69 2.24 -32.18
CA GLU A 4 -19.31 0.98 -31.56
C GLU A 4 -17.87 0.63 -31.99
N ASN A 5 -16.94 0.70 -31.05
CA ASN A 5 -15.55 0.33 -31.28
C ASN A 5 -15.39 -1.19 -31.11
N THR A 6 -15.85 -1.96 -32.10
CA THR A 6 -15.62 -3.41 -32.16
C THR A 6 -14.22 -3.69 -32.73
N LYS A 7 -13.18 -3.45 -31.92
CA LYS A 7 -11.90 -4.14 -32.12
C LYS A 7 -11.98 -5.50 -31.43
N GLN A 8 -12.36 -6.52 -32.20
CA GLN A 8 -12.14 -7.92 -31.79
C GLN A 8 -10.63 -8.15 -31.67
N SER A 9 -10.17 -8.38 -30.44
CA SER A 9 -8.81 -8.84 -30.16
C SER A 9 -8.62 -10.24 -30.76
N ILE A 10 -7.53 -10.43 -31.51
CA ILE A 10 -7.11 -11.72 -32.10
C ILE A 10 -6.43 -12.63 -31.07
N PHE A 11 -6.26 -12.19 -29.82
CA PHE A 11 -5.67 -12.96 -28.74
C PHE A 11 -6.76 -13.44 -27.79
N THR A 12 -7.21 -14.69 -27.96
CA THR A 12 -8.30 -15.31 -27.18
C THR A 12 -7.87 -15.81 -25.80
N GLY A 13 -6.60 -15.65 -25.43
CA GLY A 13 -6.06 -15.98 -24.11
C GLY A 13 -5.59 -14.77 -23.31
N THR A 14 -5.85 -13.55 -23.80
CA THR A 14 -5.48 -12.32 -23.09
C THR A 14 -6.67 -11.88 -22.24
N GLU A 15 -6.62 -12.19 -20.96
CA GLU A 15 -7.48 -11.56 -19.95
C GLU A 15 -6.86 -10.21 -19.60
N LEU A 16 -7.61 -9.14 -19.84
CA LEU A 16 -7.27 -7.80 -19.37
C LEU A 16 -7.92 -7.65 -18.00
N ASP A 17 -7.11 -7.79 -16.95
CA ASP A 17 -7.53 -7.47 -15.60
C ASP A 17 -7.43 -5.94 -15.44
N TYR A 18 -8.55 -5.30 -15.10
CA TYR A 18 -8.57 -3.87 -14.85
C TYR A 18 -8.10 -3.68 -13.40
N GLU A 19 -6.79 -3.62 -13.17
CA GLU A 19 -6.27 -3.11 -11.90
C GLU A 19 -6.86 -1.71 -11.68
N GLU A 20 -7.31 -1.40 -10.46
CA GLU A 20 -7.60 -0.04 -10.06
C GLU A 20 -6.28 0.73 -10.07
N ILE A 21 -5.95 1.35 -11.20
CA ILE A 21 -4.74 2.13 -11.38
C ILE A 21 -4.97 3.46 -10.66
N VAL A 22 -4.25 3.67 -9.55
CA VAL A 22 -4.10 4.99 -8.96
C VAL A 22 -3.48 5.89 -10.03
N GLU A 23 -4.25 6.88 -10.52
CA GLU A 23 -3.77 7.84 -11.51
C GLU A 23 -2.67 8.70 -10.90
N ILE A 24 -1.44 8.51 -11.40
CA ILE A 24 -0.29 9.32 -11.01
C ILE A 24 -0.28 10.56 -11.92
N PRO A 25 -0.36 11.79 -11.36
CA PRO A 25 -0.34 12.99 -12.19
C PRO A 25 0.96 13.11 -12.99
N GLU A 26 0.87 13.66 -14.21
CA GLU A 26 2.04 13.90 -15.04
C GLU A 26 3.05 14.82 -14.33
N GLY A 27 4.34 14.52 -14.50
CA GLY A 27 5.43 15.30 -13.93
C GLY A 27 5.82 14.92 -12.51
N TYR A 28 5.12 13.99 -11.86
CA TYR A 28 5.50 13.56 -10.51
C TYR A 28 6.69 12.59 -10.56
N GLU A 29 7.68 12.83 -9.69
CA GLU A 29 8.81 11.94 -9.49
C GLU A 29 8.47 10.84 -8.46
N LYS A 30 8.99 9.63 -8.70
CA LYS A 30 8.80 8.49 -7.80
C LYS A 30 9.88 8.47 -6.72
N ALA A 31 9.48 8.31 -5.47
CA ALA A 31 10.35 7.87 -4.38
C ALA A 31 9.82 6.60 -3.69
N GLU A 32 10.72 5.89 -3.03
CA GLU A 32 10.43 4.74 -2.17
C GLU A 32 10.92 5.02 -0.73
N LEU A 33 10.41 4.30 0.27
CA LEU A 33 10.80 4.53 1.67
C LEU A 33 12.32 4.46 1.93
N LYS A 34 13.03 3.64 1.17
CA LYS A 34 14.49 3.45 1.28
C LYS A 34 15.30 4.68 0.85
N ASP A 35 14.66 5.60 0.13
CA ASP A 35 15.31 6.82 -0.37
C ASP A 35 15.35 7.91 0.72
N PHE A 36 14.76 7.65 1.89
CA PHE A 36 14.69 8.54 3.04
C PHE A 36 15.39 7.94 4.26
N GLU A 37 15.88 8.80 5.14
CA GLU A 37 16.50 8.38 6.41
C GLU A 37 15.48 7.82 7.41
N ASP A 38 15.95 6.98 8.35
CA ASP A 38 15.11 6.51 9.45
C ASP A 38 14.55 7.68 10.27
N GLY A 39 13.25 7.66 10.53
CA GLY A 39 12.58 8.67 11.32
C GLY A 39 12.09 9.89 10.54
N THR A 40 12.43 10.02 9.25
CA THR A 40 11.91 11.09 8.37
C THR A 40 10.38 11.12 8.40
N LEU A 41 9.81 12.32 8.49
CA LEU A 41 8.36 12.54 8.39
C LEU A 41 8.03 12.94 6.96
N LEU A 42 7.13 12.18 6.33
CA LEU A 42 6.63 12.42 4.99
C LEU A 42 5.14 12.74 5.09
N ARG A 43 4.73 13.86 4.50
CA ARG A 43 3.37 14.39 4.60
C ARG A 43 2.84 14.66 3.21
N GLY A 44 1.62 14.21 2.95
CA GLY A 44 0.97 14.42 1.66
C GLY A 44 -0.40 13.78 1.59
N ARG A 45 -1.06 13.93 0.44
CA ARG A 45 -2.36 13.31 0.18
C ARG A 45 -2.19 11.81 -0.01
N PRO A 46 -2.82 10.95 0.80
CA PRO A 46 -2.65 9.52 0.65
C PRO A 46 -3.61 8.94 -0.39
N GLN A 47 -3.20 7.82 -0.99
CA GLN A 47 -4.10 6.97 -1.77
C GLN A 47 -3.68 5.51 -1.66
N MET A 48 -4.61 4.64 -1.31
CA MET A 48 -4.43 3.21 -1.20
C MET A 48 -5.13 2.51 -2.35
N SER A 49 -4.38 1.68 -3.07
CA SER A 49 -4.89 0.84 -4.15
C SER A 49 -5.60 -0.41 -3.62
N SER A 50 -6.37 -1.04 -4.50
CA SER A 50 -6.88 -2.39 -4.26
C SER A 50 -5.74 -3.42 -4.15
N VAL A 51 -6.04 -4.56 -3.50
CA VAL A 51 -5.08 -5.68 -3.46
C VAL A 51 -4.95 -6.25 -4.87
N THR A 52 -3.71 -6.35 -5.35
CA THR A 52 -3.39 -6.95 -6.64
C THR A 52 -2.49 -8.17 -6.47
N SER A 53 -2.66 -9.10 -7.39
CA SER A 53 -1.92 -10.36 -7.43
C SER A 53 -1.24 -10.48 -8.77
N TYR A 54 0.06 -10.76 -8.76
CA TYR A 54 0.81 -11.01 -9.98
C TYR A 54 1.71 -12.23 -9.82
N THR A 55 1.79 -13.02 -10.89
CA THR A 55 2.59 -14.23 -10.94
C THR A 55 3.79 -14.00 -11.85
N PHE A 56 4.97 -14.44 -11.40
CA PHE A 56 6.19 -14.39 -12.19
C PHE A 56 6.99 -15.68 -12.01
N ASP A 57 7.75 -16.04 -13.05
CA ASP A 57 8.70 -17.14 -12.97
C ASP A 57 9.97 -16.67 -12.23
N TYR A 58 10.32 -17.38 -11.17
CA TYR A 58 11.57 -17.20 -10.44
C TYR A 58 12.28 -18.55 -10.33
N ASP A 59 13.35 -18.70 -11.12
CA ASP A 59 14.19 -19.90 -11.15
C ASP A 59 13.43 -21.18 -11.57
N GLY A 60 12.46 -21.04 -12.48
CA GLY A 60 11.64 -22.15 -13.00
C GLY A 60 10.43 -22.49 -12.12
N GLU A 61 10.21 -21.75 -11.03
CA GLU A 61 9.03 -21.85 -10.18
C GLU A 61 8.15 -20.60 -10.32
N GLU A 62 6.86 -20.81 -10.58
CA GLU A 62 5.87 -19.73 -10.54
C GLU A 62 5.69 -19.24 -9.09
N LYS A 63 5.96 -17.96 -8.89
CA LYS A 63 5.70 -17.26 -7.63
C LYS A 63 4.59 -16.25 -7.83
N THR A 64 3.55 -16.36 -7.01
CA THR A 64 2.51 -15.35 -6.90
C THR A 64 2.81 -14.42 -5.74
N VAL A 65 2.80 -13.11 -6.00
CA VAL A 65 2.90 -12.08 -4.98
C VAL A 65 1.59 -11.32 -4.92
N ASN A 66 1.05 -11.22 -3.71
CA ASN A 66 -0.11 -10.40 -3.38
C ASN A 66 0.38 -9.13 -2.71
N ARG A 67 -0.12 -7.96 -3.10
CA ARG A 67 0.23 -6.70 -2.45
C ARG A 67 -0.88 -5.67 -2.61
N PHE A 68 -0.88 -4.66 -1.74
CA PHE A 68 -1.44 -3.37 -2.10
C PHE A 68 -0.34 -2.33 -2.13
N LYS A 69 -0.61 -1.21 -2.80
CA LYS A 69 0.24 -0.02 -2.80
C LYS A 69 -0.42 1.12 -2.05
N LEU A 70 0.34 1.75 -1.18
CA LEU A 70 0.00 3.05 -0.59
C LEU A 70 0.87 4.12 -1.26
N TYR A 71 0.23 5.19 -1.68
CA TYR A 71 0.83 6.37 -2.28
C TYR A 71 0.70 7.54 -1.31
N ILE A 72 1.75 8.35 -1.17
CA ILE A 72 1.69 9.66 -0.51
C ILE A 72 2.12 10.70 -1.55
N PHE A 73 1.18 11.54 -1.99
CA PHE A 73 1.42 12.58 -2.98
C PHE A 73 1.79 13.90 -2.28
N GLN A 74 2.98 14.42 -2.59
CA GLN A 74 3.47 15.72 -2.15
C GLN A 74 3.36 16.69 -3.33
N ASP A 75 2.18 17.31 -3.45
CA ASP A 75 1.82 18.08 -4.63
C ASP A 75 2.72 19.32 -4.86
N GLU A 76 3.24 19.91 -3.79
CA GLU A 76 4.16 21.06 -3.86
C GLU A 76 5.52 20.68 -4.48
N ASP A 77 6.01 19.48 -4.17
CA ASP A 77 7.30 18.97 -4.64
C ASP A 77 7.18 18.15 -5.93
N GLN A 78 5.96 17.96 -6.44
CA GLN A 78 5.66 17.03 -7.53
C GLN A 78 6.31 15.66 -7.27
N LEU A 79 6.18 15.15 -6.05
CA LEU A 79 6.77 13.88 -5.63
C LEU A 79 5.65 12.93 -5.19
N TYR A 80 5.75 11.66 -5.54
CA TYR A 80 4.93 10.61 -4.95
C TYR A 80 5.80 9.53 -4.33
N ILE A 81 5.47 9.15 -3.10
CA ILE A 81 6.11 8.06 -2.40
C ILE A 81 5.26 6.80 -2.62
N GLU A 82 5.81 5.78 -3.27
CA GLU A 82 5.16 4.48 -3.45
C GLU A 82 5.63 3.49 -2.38
N ILE A 83 4.68 2.94 -1.63
CA ILE A 83 4.93 1.96 -0.59
C ILE A 83 4.24 0.66 -0.97
N ASN A 84 5.04 -0.37 -1.28
CA ASN A 84 4.55 -1.70 -1.59
C ASN A 84 4.39 -2.52 -0.30
N VAL A 85 3.17 -2.96 0.00
CA VAL A 85 2.88 -3.80 1.18
C VAL A 85 2.54 -5.20 0.70
N ASN A 86 3.50 -6.11 0.83
CA ASN A 86 3.33 -7.51 0.44
C ASN A 86 2.45 -8.27 1.45
N LEU A 87 1.56 -9.09 0.91
CA LEU A 87 0.53 -9.82 1.61
C LEU A 87 0.75 -11.32 1.43
N LYS A 88 0.28 -12.11 2.40
CA LYS A 88 0.37 -13.58 2.34
C LYS A 88 -0.66 -14.19 1.40
N ASN A 89 -1.83 -13.58 1.32
CA ASN A 89 -2.98 -14.06 0.55
C ASN A 89 -3.49 -12.90 -0.33
N ASP A 90 -4.30 -13.24 -1.32
CA ASP A 90 -5.10 -12.31 -2.10
C ASP A 90 -6.35 -11.84 -1.33
N GLY A 91 -7.05 -10.86 -1.91
CA GLY A 91 -8.25 -10.28 -1.33
C GLY A 91 -7.98 -9.33 -0.15
N ASP A 92 -9.05 -8.73 0.36
CA ASP A 92 -8.97 -7.71 1.41
C ASP A 92 -8.93 -8.29 2.84
N ASP A 93 -9.36 -9.54 3.03
CA ASP A 93 -9.46 -10.17 4.35
C ASP A 93 -8.15 -10.87 4.77
N HIS A 94 -7.52 -10.35 5.82
CA HIS A 94 -6.27 -10.91 6.36
C HIS A 94 -6.38 -11.30 7.82
N LYS A 95 -5.67 -12.39 8.17
CA LYS A 95 -5.65 -12.95 9.53
C LYS A 95 -4.24 -13.13 10.04
N ASP A 96 -4.10 -13.11 11.36
CA ASP A 96 -2.87 -13.44 12.09
C ASP A 96 -1.63 -12.66 11.59
N ILE A 97 -1.81 -11.36 11.35
CA ILE A 97 -0.76 -10.45 10.91
C ILE A 97 0.18 -10.22 12.10
N ARG A 98 1.44 -10.61 11.96
CA ARG A 98 2.42 -10.57 13.06
C ARG A 98 3.22 -9.28 13.06
N LYS A 99 3.61 -8.87 14.27
CA LYS A 99 4.56 -7.77 14.52
C LYS A 99 5.85 -7.98 13.74
N GLY A 100 6.37 -6.89 13.18
CA GLY A 100 7.56 -6.90 12.32
C GLY A 100 7.25 -7.08 10.83
N SER A 101 5.99 -6.98 10.42
CA SER A 101 5.61 -6.81 9.02
C SER A 101 5.18 -5.36 8.77
N VAL A 102 5.36 -4.87 7.54
CA VAL A 102 4.91 -3.53 7.13
C VAL A 102 3.40 -3.37 7.34
N LEU A 103 2.62 -4.41 7.01
CA LEU A 103 1.18 -4.41 7.24
C LEU A 103 0.83 -4.25 8.73
N PHE A 104 1.54 -4.93 9.64
CA PHE A 104 1.30 -4.77 11.07
C PHE A 104 1.55 -3.33 11.53
N ASP A 105 2.68 -2.74 11.13
CA ASP A 105 3.05 -1.38 11.48
C ASP A 105 2.01 -0.37 10.97
N PHE A 106 1.55 -0.52 9.72
CA PHE A 106 0.49 0.29 9.13
C PHE A 106 -0.83 0.20 9.92
N ILE A 107 -1.37 -1.01 10.08
CA ILE A 107 -2.67 -1.24 10.74
C ILE A 107 -2.65 -0.72 12.17
N THR A 108 -1.62 -1.10 12.93
CA THR A 108 -1.52 -0.69 14.33
C THR A 108 -1.32 0.81 14.50
N SER A 109 -0.62 1.46 13.58
CA SER A 109 -0.46 2.92 13.64
C SER A 109 -1.78 3.67 13.44
N ILE A 110 -2.66 3.20 12.53
CA ILE A 110 -4.00 3.79 12.36
C ILE A 110 -4.87 3.53 13.60
N LEU A 111 -4.86 2.31 14.14
CA LEU A 111 -5.61 1.98 15.36
C LEU A 111 -5.20 2.86 16.56
N GLU A 112 -3.91 3.19 16.70
CA GLU A 112 -3.47 4.10 17.76
C GLU A 112 -3.85 5.56 17.54
N LEU A 113 -4.08 5.98 16.30
CA LEU A 113 -4.64 7.31 16.02
C LEU A 113 -6.13 7.37 16.38
N GLU A 114 -6.87 6.29 16.10
CA GLU A 114 -8.29 6.20 16.44
C GLU A 114 -8.50 6.16 17.96
N ASN A 115 -7.71 5.34 18.66
CA ASN A 115 -7.84 5.17 20.10
C ASN A 115 -6.47 4.94 20.75
N ALA A 116 -5.90 6.01 21.30
CA ALA A 116 -4.57 5.99 21.90
C ALA A 116 -4.45 4.94 23.03
N GLY A 117 -3.52 3.99 22.84
CA GLY A 117 -3.22 2.90 23.76
C GLY A 117 -4.01 1.61 23.48
N SER A 118 -4.80 1.56 22.40
CA SER A 118 -5.62 0.41 22.02
C SER A 118 -4.80 -0.79 21.53
N VAL A 119 -3.63 -0.55 20.93
CA VAL A 119 -2.76 -1.63 20.43
C VAL A 119 -1.94 -2.26 21.56
N GLY A 120 -1.58 -1.45 22.56
CA GLY A 120 -0.89 -1.90 23.78
C GLY A 120 0.38 -2.70 23.48
N ARG A 121 0.49 -3.91 24.08
CA ARG A 121 1.61 -4.85 23.85
C ARG A 121 1.30 -5.94 22.83
N SER A 122 0.31 -5.74 21.96
CA SER A 122 -0.06 -6.77 20.99
C SER A 122 1.09 -7.09 20.04
N ASN A 123 1.24 -8.37 19.72
CA ASN A 123 2.21 -8.86 18.73
C ASN A 123 1.52 -9.45 17.50
N ILE A 124 0.19 -9.47 17.47
CA ILE A 124 -0.61 -10.05 16.40
C ILE A 124 -1.92 -9.28 16.21
N VAL A 125 -2.23 -8.91 14.98
CA VAL A 125 -3.57 -8.46 14.58
C VAL A 125 -4.33 -9.66 14.02
N ARG A 126 -5.47 -9.98 14.64
CA ARG A 126 -6.17 -11.25 14.38
C ARG A 126 -6.96 -11.25 13.08
N ASN A 127 -7.67 -10.16 12.79
CA ASN A 127 -8.47 -9.99 11.59
C ASN A 127 -8.37 -8.53 11.14
N VAL A 128 -8.24 -8.31 9.84
CA VAL A 128 -8.24 -7.02 9.18
C VAL A 128 -8.98 -7.15 7.86
N ASN A 129 -9.83 -6.18 7.55
CA ASN A 129 -10.40 -6.00 6.22
C ASN A 129 -9.76 -4.77 5.57
N LEU A 130 -8.92 -4.96 4.56
CA LEU A 130 -8.21 -3.88 3.87
C LEU A 130 -9.13 -2.96 3.07
N ALA A 131 -10.36 -3.38 2.73
CA ALA A 131 -11.33 -2.49 2.08
C ALA A 131 -11.72 -1.33 3.00
N GLU A 132 -11.89 -1.57 4.29
CA GLU A 132 -12.23 -0.54 5.28
C GLU A 132 -11.08 0.46 5.45
N TYR A 133 -9.84 -0.04 5.49
CA TYR A 133 -8.65 0.80 5.54
C TYR A 133 -8.47 1.60 4.25
N ARG A 134 -8.72 0.99 3.09
CA ARG A 134 -8.68 1.66 1.78
C ARG A 134 -9.70 2.79 1.72
N GLU A 135 -10.95 2.55 2.13
CA GLU A 135 -11.99 3.57 2.19
C GLU A 135 -11.62 4.71 3.15
N PHE A 136 -11.10 4.38 4.34
CA PHE A 136 -10.62 5.39 5.28
C PHE A 136 -9.50 6.24 4.67
N VAL A 137 -8.43 5.60 4.20
CA VAL A 137 -7.24 6.27 3.65
C VAL A 137 -7.61 7.15 2.47
N ASN A 138 -8.45 6.67 1.55
CA ASN A 138 -8.80 7.41 0.33
C ASN A 138 -9.75 8.59 0.57
N ARG A 139 -10.30 8.73 1.79
CA ARG A 139 -11.08 9.91 2.19
C ARG A 139 -10.23 10.98 2.86
N LEU A 140 -8.99 10.67 3.23
CA LEU A 140 -8.13 11.64 3.90
C LEU A 140 -7.65 12.70 2.89
N SER A 141 -7.72 13.96 3.29
CA SER A 141 -7.05 15.03 2.56
C SER A 141 -5.53 14.92 2.72
N GLU A 142 -5.08 14.39 3.85
CA GLU A 142 -3.65 14.32 4.17
C GLU A 142 -3.31 13.21 5.18
N MET A 143 -2.10 12.67 5.05
CA MET A 143 -1.50 11.72 5.96
C MET A 143 -0.04 12.07 6.19
N THR A 144 0.38 12.04 7.45
CA THR A 144 1.80 12.08 7.82
C THR A 144 2.26 10.69 8.25
N ILE A 145 3.30 10.20 7.60
CA ILE A 145 3.97 8.94 7.97
C ILE A 145 5.38 9.22 8.47
N GLN A 146 5.86 8.36 9.36
CA GLN A 146 7.26 8.32 9.78
C GLN A 146 7.93 7.09 9.16
N VAL A 147 9.02 7.30 8.43
CA VAL A 147 9.87 6.24 7.89
C VAL A 147 10.50 5.45 9.04
N LYS A 148 10.52 4.12 8.89
CA LYS A 148 11.15 3.20 9.84
C LYS A 148 12.08 2.23 9.16
N GLU A 149 13.38 2.40 9.35
CA GLU A 149 14.34 1.36 9.03
C GLU A 149 14.25 0.25 10.09
N LYS A 150 14.22 -1.00 9.62
CA LYS A 150 14.14 -2.18 10.47
C LYS A 150 15.31 -3.09 10.16
N THR A 151 16.14 -3.30 11.17
CA THR A 151 17.31 -4.15 11.07
C THR A 151 17.06 -5.48 11.77
N GLY A 152 17.10 -6.57 10.99
CA GLY A 152 17.01 -7.95 11.48
C GLY A 152 17.96 -8.86 10.72
N THR A 153 17.47 -10.00 10.24
CA THR A 153 18.23 -10.87 9.32
C THR A 153 18.56 -10.17 7.99
N TYR A 154 17.75 -9.19 7.61
CA TYR A 154 17.97 -8.26 6.51
C TYR A 154 17.47 -6.87 6.93
N VAL A 155 17.91 -5.84 6.22
CA VAL A 155 17.40 -4.47 6.38
C VAL A 155 16.18 -4.31 5.48
N TYR A 156 15.10 -3.76 6.02
CA TYR A 156 13.93 -3.35 5.24
C TYR A 156 13.33 -2.07 5.82
N TYR A 157 12.55 -1.38 4.98
CA TYR A 157 11.90 -0.13 5.35
C TYR A 157 10.40 -0.36 5.55
N SER A 158 9.88 0.20 6.64
CA SER A 158 8.48 0.24 7.04
C SER A 158 8.10 1.69 7.32
N PHE A 159 6.87 1.91 7.75
CA PHE A 159 6.39 3.25 8.12
C PHE A 159 5.35 3.17 9.23
N ILE A 160 5.17 4.28 9.94
CA ILE A 160 4.17 4.44 11.00
C ILE A 160 3.35 5.67 10.67
N VAL A 161 2.03 5.55 10.57
CA VAL A 161 1.15 6.71 10.44
C VAL A 161 1.18 7.50 11.74
N LYS A 162 1.45 8.80 11.66
CA LYS A 162 1.63 9.69 12.80
C LYS A 162 0.50 10.71 12.96
N ASP A 163 -0.13 11.08 11.85
CA ASP A 163 -1.21 12.05 11.83
C ASP A 163 -2.04 11.89 10.54
N VAL A 164 -3.30 12.28 10.60
CA VAL A 164 -4.25 12.23 9.47
C VAL A 164 -5.20 13.41 9.50
N GLN A 165 -5.58 13.91 8.32
CA GLN A 165 -6.58 14.96 8.15
C GLN A 165 -7.68 14.49 7.20
N VAL A 166 -8.94 14.78 7.56
CA VAL A 166 -10.16 14.42 6.81
C VAL A 166 -10.72 15.66 6.14
#